data_AF-A0A5R9FMX4-F1
#
_entry.id   AF-A0A5R9FMX4-F1
#
_cell.length_a   1.000
_cell.length_b   1.000
_cell.length_c   1.000
_cell.angle_alpha   90.00
_cell.angle_beta   90.00
_cell.angle_gamma   90.00
#
_symmetry.space_group_name_H-M   'P 1'
#
loop_
_entity.id
_entity.type
_entity.pdbx_description
1 polymer ?
#
loop_
_entity_poly.entity_id
_entity_poly.type
_entity_poly.pdbx_seq_one_letter_code
_entity_poly.pdbx_strand_id
1 'polypeptide(L)' 'MRVRVRVRVWALAARAWAVPRARTMRRDAGMVTSEYAMGLIAAVGFAALLYEVLTGSQVKAALQDIVEKALHGQF' A
#
# COMPACT_ATOMS: atom_id res chain seq x y z
N MET A 1 49.67 2.69 -27.66
CA MET A 1 48.31 3.14 -28.05
C MET A 1 47.16 2.62 -27.16
N ARG A 2 47.36 1.63 -26.27
CA ARG A 2 46.28 1.00 -25.45
C ARG A 2 45.88 1.73 -24.15
N VAL A 3 46.69 2.69 -23.67
CA VAL A 3 46.46 3.36 -22.36
C VAL A 3 45.39 4.46 -22.44
N ARG A 4 45.28 5.18 -23.58
CA ARG A 4 44.29 6.26 -23.77
C ARG A 4 42.83 5.78 -23.78
N VAL A 5 42.59 4.50 -24.10
CA VAL A 5 41.24 3.92 -24.14
C VAL A 5 40.66 3.79 -22.74
N ARG A 6 41.47 3.37 -21.75
CA ARG A 6 41.01 3.19 -20.36
C ARG A 6 40.50 4.50 -19.76
N VAL A 7 41.23 5.60 -19.95
CA VAL A 7 40.86 6.92 -19.41
C VAL A 7 39.50 7.39 -19.95
N ARG A 8 39.21 7.14 -21.23
CA ARG A 8 37.92 7.52 -21.84
C ARG A 8 36.76 6.67 -21.31
N VAL A 9 36.98 5.37 -21.06
CA VAL A 9 35.97 4.49 -20.47
C VAL A 9 35.64 4.91 -19.04
N TRP A 10 36.64 5.23 -18.22
CA TRP A 10 36.42 5.75 -16.86
C TRP A 10 35.74 7.12 -16.85
N ALA A 11 36.06 8.02 -17.78
CA ALA A 11 35.41 9.32 -17.90
C ALA A 11 33.94 9.22 -18.36
N LEU A 12 33.62 8.27 -19.24
CA LEU A 12 32.24 7.98 -19.66
C LEU A 12 31.43 7.33 -18.53
N ALA A 13 32.05 6.43 -17.76
CA ALA A 13 31.43 5.84 -16.57
C ALA A 13 31.13 6.91 -15.49
N ALA A 14 32.07 7.85 -15.26
CA ALA A 14 31.87 8.95 -14.32
C ALA A 14 30.73 9.90 -14.74
N ARG A 15 30.55 10.15 -16.04
CA ARG A 15 29.42 10.93 -16.56
C ARG A 15 28.08 10.20 -16.44
N ALA A 16 28.07 8.88 -16.53
CA ALA A 16 26.86 8.06 -16.33
C ALA A 16 26.39 8.07 -14.86
N TRP A 17 27.29 8.31 -13.90
CA TRP A 17 26.97 8.46 -12.48
C TRP A 17 26.47 9.86 -12.11
N ALA A 18 26.69 10.85 -12.97
CA ALA A 18 26.15 12.20 -12.81
C ALA A 18 24.69 12.26 -13.29
N VAL A 19 23.80 11.54 -12.62
CA VAL A 19 22.36 11.70 -12.84
C VAL A 19 21.94 13.04 -12.22
N PRO A 20 21.41 14.00 -13.00
CA PRO A 20 20.92 15.24 -12.42
C PRO A 20 19.70 14.94 -11.54
N ARG A 21 19.86 15.12 -10.23
CA ARG A 21 18.80 15.09 -9.19
C ARG A 21 17.69 16.14 -9.41
N ALA A 22 17.70 16.90 -10.50
CA ALA A 22 16.68 17.89 -10.81
C ALA A 22 15.29 17.28 -11.11
N ARG A 23 15.21 15.98 -11.45
CA ARG A 23 13.93 15.30 -11.72
C ARG A 23 13.21 14.81 -10.46
N THR A 24 13.85 14.82 -9.30
CA THR A 24 13.21 14.33 -8.05
C THR A 24 12.33 15.40 -7.39
N MET A 25 12.58 16.69 -7.61
CA MET A 25 11.81 17.77 -6.95
C MET A 25 10.39 17.98 -7.51
N ARG A 26 10.04 17.40 -8.67
CA ARG A 26 8.65 17.38 -9.18
C ARG A 26 7.83 16.18 -8.69
N ARG A 27 8.40 15.27 -7.88
CA ARG A 27 7.69 14.10 -7.33
C ARG A 27 6.94 14.39 -6.03
N ASP A 28 7.28 15.46 -5.31
CA ASP A 28 6.71 15.74 -3.98
C ASP A 28 5.23 16.14 -4.03
N ALA A 29 4.76 16.70 -5.16
CA ALA A 29 3.34 17.00 -5.37
C ALA A 29 2.46 15.74 -5.43
N GLY A 30 3.02 14.60 -5.84
CA GLY A 30 2.33 13.30 -5.87
C GLY A 30 2.57 12.45 -4.63
N MET A 31 3.61 12.74 -3.85
CA MET A 31 3.95 12.02 -2.63
C MET A 31 2.82 12.15 -1.60
N VAL A 32 2.37 13.39 -1.36
CA VAL A 32 1.27 13.71 -0.45
C VAL A 32 -0.06 13.08 -0.89
N THR A 33 -0.40 13.11 -2.19
CA THR A 33 -1.67 12.51 -2.67
C THR A 33 -1.63 10.97 -2.69
N SER A 34 -0.47 10.37 -2.95
CA SER A 34 -0.31 8.91 -2.98
C SER A 34 -0.38 8.27 -1.59
N GLU A 35 0.13 8.97 -0.58
CA GLU A 35 0.06 8.55 0.83
C GLU A 35 -1.39 8.46 1.31
N TYR A 36 -2.18 9.51 1.06
CA TYR A 36 -3.60 9.52 1.40
C TYR A 36 -4.40 8.48 0.59
N ALA A 37 -4.08 8.30 -0.69
CA ALA A 37 -4.74 7.30 -1.53
C ALA A 37 -4.51 5.86 -1.01
N MET A 38 -3.28 5.53 -0.62
CA MET A 38 -2.98 4.22 -0.02
C MET A 38 -3.65 4.04 1.35
N GLY A 39 -3.74 5.11 2.16
CA GLY A 39 -4.50 5.08 3.40
C GLY A 39 -5.98 4.72 3.19
N LEU A 40 -6.62 5.29 2.15
CA LEU A 40 -8.00 4.94 1.79
C LEU A 40 -8.12 3.51 1.27
N ILE A 41 -7.23 3.07 0.39
CA ILE A 41 -7.24 1.69 -0.13
C ILE A 41 -7.09 0.68 1.02
N ALA A 42 -6.18 0.93 1.95
CA ALA A 42 -5.98 0.08 3.12
C ALA A 42 -7.23 0.06 4.02
N ALA A 43 -7.82 1.22 4.31
CA ALA A 43 -9.02 1.32 5.13
C ALA A 43 -10.23 0.60 4.50
N VAL A 44 -10.47 0.83 3.20
CA VAL A 44 -11.57 0.20 2.46
C VAL A 44 -11.34 -1.31 2.33
N GLY A 45 -10.11 -1.74 2.04
CA GLY A 45 -9.76 -3.17 1.99
C GLY A 45 -9.99 -3.86 3.33
N PHE A 46 -9.59 -3.23 4.43
CA PHE A 46 -9.85 -3.74 5.76
C PHE A 46 -11.35 -3.80 6.09
N ALA A 47 -12.11 -2.76 5.73
CA ALA A 47 -13.55 -2.73 5.90
C ALA A 47 -14.25 -3.86 5.11
N ALA A 48 -13.79 -4.15 3.90
CA ALA A 48 -14.30 -5.27 3.10
C ALA A 48 -14.03 -6.62 3.78
N LEU A 49 -12.83 -6.83 4.32
CA LEU A 49 -12.51 -8.04 5.10
C LEU A 49 -13.40 -8.18 6.34
N LEU A 50 -13.62 -7.08 7.08
CA LEU A 50 -14.53 -7.07 8.22
C LEU A 50 -15.97 -7.37 7.80
N TYR A 51 -16.42 -6.86 6.66
CA TYR A 51 -17.76 -7.16 6.14
C TYR A 51 -17.93 -8.66 5.87
N GLU A 52 -16.96 -9.30 5.23
CA GLU A 52 -16.98 -10.75 5.01
C GLU A 52 -17.03 -11.53 6.34
N VAL A 53 -16.24 -11.11 7.33
CA VAL A 53 -16.26 -11.73 8.66
C VAL A 53 -17.63 -11.57 9.34
N LEU A 54 -18.18 -10.34 9.34
CA LEU A 54 -19.45 -10.03 9.99
C LEU A 54 -20.66 -10.66 9.29
N THR A 55 -20.55 -10.89 7.98
CA THR A 55 -21.60 -11.57 7.20
C THR A 55 -21.39 -13.09 7.12
N GLY A 56 -20.32 -13.61 7.73
CA GLY A 56 -20.06 -15.03 7.82
C GLY A 56 -21.14 -15.79 8.60
N SER A 57 -21.28 -17.09 8.28
CA SER A 57 -22.28 -17.97 8.91
C SER A 57 -22.13 -18.08 10.42
N GLN A 58 -20.89 -18.09 10.93
CA GLN A 58 -20.61 -18.17 12.36
C GLN A 58 -21.14 -16.94 13.12
N VAL A 59 -20.91 -15.73 12.60
CA VAL A 59 -21.41 -14.49 13.23
C VAL A 59 -22.92 -14.41 13.14
N LYS A 60 -23.50 -14.75 11.99
CA LYS A 60 -24.97 -14.81 11.81
C LYS A 60 -25.62 -15.80 12.78
N ALA A 61 -25.05 -16.98 12.95
CA ALA A 61 -25.58 -18.00 13.86
C ALA A 61 -25.51 -17.53 15.33
N ALA A 62 -24.39 -16.93 15.74
CA ALA A 62 -24.26 -16.37 17.09
C ALA A 62 -25.28 -15.25 17.35
N LEU A 63 -25.48 -14.35 16.39
CA LEU A 63 -26.50 -13.30 16.49
C LEU A 63 -27.92 -13.88 16.53
N GLN A 64 -28.20 -14.91 15.74
CA GLN A 64 -29.49 -15.60 15.74
C GLN A 64 -29.78 -16.24 17.10
N ASP A 65 -28.81 -16.94 17.70
CA ASP A 65 -28.93 -17.54 19.03
C ASP A 65 -29.21 -16.49 20.12
N ILE A 66 -28.54 -15.33 20.06
CA ILE A 66 -28.81 -14.21 20.97
C ILE A 66 -30.25 -13.70 20.81
N VAL A 67 -30.72 -13.54 19.57
CA VAL A 67 -32.09 -13.07 19.29
C VAL A 67 -33.13 -14.08 19.74
N GLU A 68 -32.92 -15.37 19.50
CA GLU A 68 -33.81 -16.45 19.95
C GLU A 68 -33.91 -16.49 21.48
N LYS A 69 -32.78 -16.41 22.20
CA LYS A 69 -32.76 -16.32 23.67
C LYS A 69 -33.55 -15.11 24.18
N ALA A 70 -33.37 -13.95 23.55
CA ALA A 70 -34.08 -12.73 23.91
C ALA A 70 -35.60 -12.85 23.68
N LEU A 71 -36.02 -13.51 22.60
CA LEU A 71 -37.45 -13.75 22.28
C LEU A 71 -38.10 -14.75 23.23
N HIS A 72 -37.36 -15.77 23.68
CA HIS A 72 -37.86 -16.78 24.60
C HIS A 72 -37.81 -16.36 26.08
N GLY A 73 -37.30 -15.15 26.38
CA GLY A 73 -37.26 -14.59 27.74
C GLY A 73 -36.34 -15.33 28.71
N GLN A 74 -35.47 -16.20 28.18
CA GLN A 74 -34.53 -16.99 28.96
C GLN A 74 -33.22 -16.21 29.08
N PHE A 75 -33.14 -15.39 30.12
CA PHE A 75 -31.89 -14.78 30.59
C PHE A 75 -31.19 -15.69 31.58
#